data_AF-Q025C2-F1
#
_entry.id   AF-Q025C2-F1
#
_cell.length_a   1.000
_cell.length_b   1.000
_cell.length_c   1.000
_cell.angle_alpha   90.00
_cell.angle_beta   90.00
_cell.angle_gamma   90.00
#
_symmetry.space_group_name_H-M   'P 1'
#
loop_
_entity.id
_entity.type
_entity.pdbx_description
1 polymer ?
#
loop_
_entity_poly.entity_id
_entity_poly.type
_entity_poly.pdbx_seq_one_letter_code
_entity_poly.pdbx_strand_id
1 'polypeptide(L)'
;MRVRWFAICALILAITVCISCSSGPTGPEKGTPAFYWQAARETFAAGDTTKTLEHLDKLLADHNEYSDRALTWSLVLTSGLAAGYTELADTYEIGGRVNKSDPSAFRRPMMNYRSIAGRLSLQFGENFAKFASVKGDTVPLAFGRPIGTAATAPGLTRIGKGMVMPAADLENTETKTLERNILLAACSAAGAPDDTAKLESLLKSPDATVPRPVFVMAMARALYNASQLYNNRKLDDPSKLTIFAERAQEAMKSVPDSKEAKELNVKIAETIKKNKRT
;
A
#
# COMPACT_ATOMS: atom_id res chain seq x y z
N MET A 1 56.44 -24.46 -34.50
CA MET A 1 55.90 -24.45 -33.12
C MET A 1 55.71 -23.06 -32.51
N ARG A 2 56.42 -21.99 -32.96
CA ARG A 2 56.32 -20.63 -32.39
C ARG A 2 55.09 -19.82 -32.81
N VAL A 3 54.58 -19.99 -34.03
CA VAL A 3 53.44 -19.20 -34.58
C VAL A 3 52.11 -19.52 -33.90
N ARG A 4 51.89 -20.78 -33.48
CA ARG A 4 50.68 -21.20 -32.74
C ARG A 4 50.61 -20.61 -31.33
N TRP A 5 51.76 -20.39 -30.69
CA TRP A 5 51.83 -19.80 -29.35
C TRP A 5 51.48 -18.30 -29.36
N PHE A 6 51.98 -17.56 -30.36
CA PHE A 6 51.64 -16.14 -30.53
C PHE A 6 50.17 -15.92 -30.87
N ALA A 7 49.55 -16.81 -31.65
CA ALA A 7 48.12 -16.74 -31.95
C ALA A 7 47.24 -17.02 -30.71
N ILE A 8 47.65 -17.95 -29.85
CA ILE A 8 46.94 -18.25 -28.59
C ILE A 8 47.08 -17.09 -27.59
N CYS A 9 48.28 -16.50 -27.46
CA CYS A 9 48.48 -15.32 -26.61
C CYS A 9 47.69 -14.09 -27.11
N ALA A 10 47.62 -13.86 -28.42
CA ALA A 10 46.84 -12.76 -28.99
C ALA A 10 45.33 -12.95 -28.82
N LEU A 11 44.84 -14.19 -28.90
CA LEU A 11 43.43 -14.52 -28.66
C LEU A 11 43.06 -14.36 -27.17
N ILE A 12 43.95 -14.75 -26.25
CA ILE A 12 43.72 -14.58 -24.80
C ILE A 12 43.75 -13.09 -24.42
N LEU A 13 44.63 -12.28 -25.03
CA LEU A 13 44.69 -10.82 -24.79
C LEU A 13 43.45 -10.09 -25.35
N ALA A 14 42.92 -10.54 -26.48
CA ALA A 14 41.70 -9.97 -27.07
C ALA A 14 40.44 -10.31 -26.25
N ILE A 15 40.41 -11.48 -25.61
CA ILE A 15 39.30 -11.88 -24.74
C ILE A 15 39.33 -11.11 -23.42
N THR A 16 40.50 -10.80 -22.84
CA THR A 16 40.58 -10.01 -21.59
C THR A 16 40.23 -8.52 -21.76
N VAL A 17 40.37 -7.95 -22.96
CA VAL A 17 39.93 -6.56 -23.23
C VAL A 17 38.40 -6.44 -23.34
N CYS A 18 37.70 -7.54 -23.67
CA CYS A 18 36.23 -7.56 -23.68
C CYS A 18 35.60 -7.88 -22.30
N ILE A 19 36.40 -8.16 -21.27
CA ILE A 19 35.97 -8.25 -19.86
C ILE A 19 36.37 -6.96 -19.10
N SER A 20 36.69 -5.87 -19.82
CA SER A 20 36.58 -4.55 -19.22
C SER A 20 35.12 -4.35 -18.84
N CYS A 21 34.87 -4.49 -17.55
CA CYS A 21 33.66 -4.12 -16.85
C CYS A 21 33.03 -2.92 -17.54
N SER A 22 31.94 -3.18 -18.27
CA SER A 22 30.92 -2.18 -18.55
C SER A 22 30.35 -1.78 -17.20
N SER A 23 31.08 -0.94 -16.46
CA SER A 23 30.53 -0.16 -15.37
C SER A 23 29.47 0.72 -16.03
N GLY A 24 28.23 0.22 -16.00
CA GLY A 24 27.07 1.08 -16.18
C GLY A 24 27.22 2.30 -15.27
N PRO A 25 26.54 3.41 -15.60
CA PRO A 25 26.62 4.63 -14.81
C PRO A 25 26.51 4.28 -13.32
N THR A 26 27.45 4.79 -12.52
CA THR A 26 27.49 4.55 -11.09
C THR A 26 26.12 4.89 -10.53
N GLY A 27 25.43 3.88 -9.99
CA GLY A 27 24.11 4.06 -9.39
C GLY A 27 24.18 5.13 -8.28
N PRO A 28 23.03 5.71 -7.88
CA PRO A 28 22.99 6.71 -6.83
C PRO A 28 23.72 6.24 -5.57
N GLU A 29 24.46 7.15 -4.94
CA GLU A 29 25.26 6.83 -3.77
C GLU A 29 24.35 6.38 -2.61
N LYS A 30 24.72 5.26 -1.96
CA LYS A 30 23.95 4.69 -0.86
C LYS A 30 23.78 5.71 0.26
N GLY A 31 22.53 5.90 0.70
CA GLY A 31 22.19 6.86 1.75
C GLY A 31 21.70 8.21 1.23
N THR A 32 21.79 8.47 -0.07
CA THR A 32 21.20 9.67 -0.70
C THR A 32 19.70 9.50 -0.97
N PRO A 33 18.93 10.61 -1.10
CA PRO A 33 17.53 10.54 -1.54
C PRO A 33 17.35 9.80 -2.88
N ALA A 34 18.23 10.04 -3.86
CA ALA A 34 18.17 9.37 -5.15
C ALA A 34 18.32 7.83 -5.02
N PHE A 35 19.19 7.36 -4.12
CA PHE A 35 19.32 5.94 -3.83
C PHE A 35 18.04 5.35 -3.25
N TYR A 36 17.47 5.98 -2.22
CA TYR A 36 16.24 5.47 -1.61
C TYR A 36 15.05 5.52 -2.59
N TRP A 37 14.98 6.52 -3.45
CA TRP A 37 13.95 6.60 -4.50
C TRP A 37 14.08 5.45 -5.50
N GLN A 38 15.29 5.20 -6.02
CA GLN A 38 15.52 4.08 -6.92
C GLN A 38 15.23 2.73 -6.24
N ALA A 39 15.74 2.53 -5.02
CA ALA A 39 15.54 1.31 -4.27
C ALA A 39 14.05 1.04 -4.00
N ALA A 40 13.27 2.07 -3.63
CA ALA A 40 11.83 1.94 -3.42
C ALA A 40 11.10 1.46 -4.70
N ARG A 41 11.49 1.98 -5.88
CA ARG A 41 10.91 1.55 -7.16
C ARG A 41 11.26 0.10 -7.50
N GLU A 42 12.50 -0.30 -7.26
CA GLU A 42 12.98 -1.66 -7.53
C GLU A 42 12.31 -2.68 -6.61
N THR A 43 12.26 -2.41 -5.30
CA THR A 43 11.60 -3.29 -4.32
C THR A 43 10.10 -3.36 -4.57
N PHE A 44 9.47 -2.26 -4.98
CA PHE A 44 8.06 -2.23 -5.33
C PHE A 44 7.78 -3.10 -6.56
N ALA A 45 8.59 -2.98 -7.61
CA ALA A 45 8.47 -3.81 -8.81
C ALA A 45 8.69 -5.30 -8.50
N ALA A 46 9.54 -5.61 -7.51
CA ALA A 46 9.76 -6.97 -7.02
C ALA A 46 8.67 -7.50 -6.08
N GLY A 47 7.69 -6.67 -5.69
CA GLY A 47 6.63 -7.03 -4.75
C GLY A 47 7.02 -6.94 -3.27
N ASP A 48 8.24 -6.53 -2.94
CA ASP A 48 8.73 -6.38 -1.57
C ASP A 48 8.20 -5.06 -0.99
N THR A 49 6.93 -5.09 -0.58
CA THR A 49 6.23 -3.91 -0.07
C THR A 49 6.83 -3.42 1.25
N THR A 50 7.36 -4.33 2.08
CA THR A 50 8.01 -3.98 3.35
C THR A 50 9.25 -3.13 3.10
N LYS A 51 10.19 -3.59 2.27
CA LYS A 51 11.38 -2.78 1.93
C LYS A 51 11.02 -1.51 1.19
N THR A 52 9.98 -1.55 0.37
CA THR A 52 9.47 -0.36 -0.30
C THR A 52 9.08 0.71 0.71
N LEU A 53 8.28 0.36 1.73
CA LEU A 53 7.92 1.30 2.79
C LEU A 53 9.13 1.79 3.58
N GLU A 54 10.09 0.91 3.90
CA GLU A 54 11.33 1.33 4.58
C GLU A 54 12.10 2.39 3.78
N HIS A 55 12.22 2.23 2.46
CA HIS A 55 12.88 3.20 1.59
C HIS A 55 12.08 4.50 1.46
N LEU A 56 10.75 4.43 1.37
CA LEU A 56 9.88 5.59 1.38
C LEU A 56 9.97 6.35 2.72
N ASP A 57 10.03 5.66 3.86
CA ASP A 57 10.16 6.30 5.17
C ASP A 57 11.50 7.04 5.30
N LYS A 58 12.59 6.52 4.69
CA LYS A 58 13.87 7.26 4.60
C LYS A 58 13.75 8.54 3.78
N LEU A 59 12.95 8.53 2.71
CA LEU A 59 12.67 9.74 1.91
C LEU A 59 11.74 10.73 2.60
N LEU A 60 10.94 10.28 3.56
CA LEU A 60 9.95 11.08 4.29
C LEU A 60 10.45 11.55 5.67
N ALA A 61 11.70 11.23 6.01
CA ALA A 61 12.37 11.75 7.20
C ALA A 61 12.63 13.26 7.07
N ASP A 62 13.09 13.70 5.90
CA ASP A 62 13.41 15.10 5.59
C ASP A 62 12.85 15.49 4.20
N HIS A 63 12.60 16.78 3.99
CA HIS A 63 12.11 17.27 2.70
C HIS A 63 13.21 17.26 1.63
N ASN A 64 12.93 16.64 0.48
CA ASN A 64 13.83 16.49 -0.66
C ASN A 64 13.03 16.43 -1.98
N GLU A 65 13.73 16.30 -3.11
CA GLU A 65 13.14 16.30 -4.46
C GLU A 65 12.16 15.13 -4.76
N TYR A 66 12.15 14.09 -3.91
CA TYR A 66 11.26 12.94 -4.03
C TYR A 66 10.13 12.94 -3.00
N SER A 67 10.11 13.87 -2.03
CA SER A 67 9.19 13.79 -0.89
C SER A 67 7.72 13.72 -1.27
N ASP A 68 7.23 14.55 -2.20
CA ASP A 68 5.82 14.54 -2.62
C ASP A 68 5.42 13.22 -3.29
N ARG A 69 6.30 12.70 -4.14
CA ARG A 69 6.12 11.42 -4.85
C ARG A 69 6.18 10.24 -3.88
N ALA A 70 7.12 10.27 -2.94
CA ALA A 70 7.27 9.26 -1.91
C ALA A 70 6.08 9.26 -0.95
N LEU A 71 5.57 10.44 -0.58
CA LEU A 71 4.43 10.58 0.32
C LEU A 71 3.19 9.99 -0.30
N THR A 72 2.94 10.29 -1.57
CA THR A 72 1.79 9.76 -2.32
C THR A 72 1.78 8.23 -2.30
N TRP A 73 2.93 7.58 -2.54
CA TRP A 73 3.02 6.11 -2.50
C TRP A 73 2.99 5.54 -1.10
N SER A 74 3.57 6.22 -0.11
CA SER A 74 3.44 5.81 1.29
C SER A 74 1.97 5.76 1.71
N LEU A 75 1.16 6.74 1.30
CA LEU A 75 -0.28 6.77 1.57
C LEU A 75 -1.03 5.62 0.88
N VAL A 76 -0.74 5.36 -0.39
CA VAL A 76 -1.34 4.24 -1.14
C VAL A 76 -1.00 2.89 -0.52
N LEU A 77 0.28 2.67 -0.18
CA LEU A 77 0.74 1.41 0.39
C LEU A 77 0.21 1.18 1.80
N THR A 78 0.33 2.17 2.69
CA THR A 78 -0.13 2.03 4.09
C THR A 78 -1.64 1.86 4.19
N SER A 79 -2.43 2.59 3.37
CA SER A 79 -3.89 2.41 3.33
C SER A 79 -4.29 1.04 2.76
N GLY A 80 -3.64 0.58 1.69
CA GLY A 80 -3.87 -0.73 1.10
C GLY A 80 -3.52 -1.89 2.03
N LEU A 81 -2.35 -1.83 2.67
CA LEU A 81 -1.95 -2.85 3.65
C LEU A 81 -2.88 -2.85 4.87
N ALA A 82 -3.25 -1.67 5.40
CA ALA A 82 -4.21 -1.58 6.50
C ALA A 82 -5.56 -2.21 6.14
N ALA A 83 -6.05 -1.98 4.91
CA ALA A 83 -7.26 -2.60 4.40
C ALA A 83 -7.12 -4.13 4.27
N GLY A 84 -6.01 -4.63 3.72
CA GLY A 84 -5.77 -6.07 3.57
C GLY A 84 -5.69 -6.81 4.91
N TYR A 85 -4.99 -6.25 5.89
CA TYR A 85 -4.97 -6.80 7.25
C TYR A 85 -6.32 -6.69 7.96
N THR A 86 -7.12 -5.65 7.67
CA THR A 86 -8.50 -5.56 8.17
C THR A 86 -9.39 -6.65 7.55
N GLU A 87 -9.26 -6.91 6.24
CA GLU A 87 -10.00 -7.99 5.55
C GLU A 87 -9.64 -9.36 6.11
N LEU A 88 -8.36 -9.63 6.35
CA LEU A 88 -7.91 -10.86 7.04
C LEU A 88 -8.54 -10.97 8.42
N ALA A 89 -8.43 -9.93 9.25
CA ALA A 89 -9.01 -9.92 10.59
C ALA A 89 -10.52 -10.20 10.59
N ASP A 90 -11.27 -9.50 9.75
CA ASP A 90 -12.72 -9.65 9.64
C ASP A 90 -13.11 -11.05 9.15
N THR A 91 -12.34 -11.61 8.20
CA THR A 91 -12.54 -12.97 7.70
C THR A 91 -12.29 -14.02 8.78
N TYR A 92 -11.25 -13.85 9.60
CA TYR A 92 -10.99 -14.72 10.74
C TYR A 92 -12.06 -14.60 11.83
N GLU A 93 -12.57 -13.41 12.08
CA GLU A 93 -13.70 -13.22 12.99
C GLU A 93 -14.94 -13.98 12.51
N ILE A 94 -15.27 -13.88 11.21
CA ILE A 94 -16.37 -14.65 10.60
C ILE A 94 -16.11 -16.15 10.72
N GLY A 95 -14.90 -16.61 10.36
CA GLY A 95 -14.51 -18.01 10.44
C GLY A 95 -14.64 -18.59 11.84
N GLY A 96 -14.22 -17.85 12.87
CA GLY A 96 -14.35 -18.27 14.27
C GLY A 96 -15.79 -18.36 14.76
N ARG A 97 -16.71 -17.57 14.19
CA ARG A 97 -18.16 -17.68 14.49
C ARG A 97 -18.79 -18.90 13.80
N VAL A 98 -18.27 -19.28 12.62
CA VAL A 98 -18.75 -20.44 11.85
C VAL A 98 -18.21 -21.75 12.43
N ASN A 99 -16.93 -21.79 12.81
CA ASN A 99 -16.30 -22.96 13.40
C ASN A 99 -16.72 -23.14 14.87
N LYS A 100 -17.87 -23.79 15.09
CA LYS A 100 -18.38 -24.08 16.43
C LYS A 100 -17.54 -25.08 17.21
N SER A 101 -16.75 -25.93 16.53
CA SER A 101 -15.92 -26.95 17.16
C SER A 101 -14.65 -26.39 17.81
N ASP A 102 -14.02 -25.40 17.19
CA ASP A 102 -12.85 -24.71 17.72
C ASP A 102 -12.80 -23.24 17.27
N PRO A 103 -13.61 -22.37 17.91
CA PRO A 103 -13.53 -20.92 17.68
C PRO A 103 -12.19 -20.31 18.09
N SER A 104 -11.43 -20.98 18.96
CA SER A 104 -10.23 -20.42 19.58
C SER A 104 -9.07 -20.30 18.60
N ALA A 105 -8.97 -21.23 17.64
CA ALA A 105 -7.98 -21.22 16.56
C ALA A 105 -8.03 -19.93 15.71
N PHE A 106 -9.17 -19.25 15.65
CA PHE A 106 -9.36 -18.04 14.83
C PHE A 106 -9.09 -16.74 15.60
N ARG A 107 -9.13 -16.78 16.94
CA ARG A 107 -9.04 -15.57 17.77
C ARG A 107 -7.68 -14.91 17.71
N ARG A 108 -6.61 -15.70 17.81
CA ARG A 108 -5.25 -15.15 17.80
C ARG A 108 -4.88 -14.50 16.45
N PRO A 109 -5.09 -15.15 15.29
CA PRO A 109 -4.86 -14.49 14.00
C PRO A 109 -5.71 -13.22 13.82
N MET A 110 -7.00 -13.25 14.20
CA MET A 110 -7.87 -12.07 14.15
C MET A 110 -7.27 -10.88 14.90
N MET A 111 -6.88 -11.08 16.16
CA MET A 111 -6.31 -10.00 16.98
C MET A 111 -4.95 -9.53 16.46
N ASN A 112 -4.10 -10.44 15.97
CA ASN A 112 -2.81 -10.09 15.37
C ASN A 112 -3.01 -9.19 14.14
N TYR A 113 -3.90 -9.56 13.23
CA TYR A 113 -4.15 -8.76 12.03
C TYR A 113 -4.80 -7.41 12.35
N ARG A 114 -5.71 -7.33 13.34
CA ARG A 114 -6.23 -6.03 13.83
C ARG A 114 -5.10 -5.16 14.38
N SER A 115 -4.17 -5.73 15.14
CA SER A 115 -3.02 -4.99 15.67
C SER A 115 -2.13 -4.45 14.54
N ILE A 116 -1.81 -5.26 13.53
CA ILE A 116 -1.01 -4.84 12.37
C ILE A 116 -1.73 -3.74 11.58
N ALA A 117 -3.01 -3.96 11.24
CA ALA A 117 -3.84 -2.96 10.57
C ALA A 117 -3.91 -1.64 11.35
N GLY A 118 -3.96 -1.71 12.68
CA GLY A 118 -3.99 -0.55 13.55
C GLY A 118 -2.70 0.27 13.49
N ARG A 119 -1.53 -0.39 13.47
CA ARG A 119 -0.23 0.30 13.32
C ARG A 119 -0.11 0.97 11.95
N LEU A 120 -0.48 0.25 10.88
CA LEU A 120 -0.45 0.80 9.51
C LEU A 120 -1.45 1.95 9.34
N SER A 121 -2.61 1.87 9.97
CA SER A 121 -3.59 2.96 9.98
C SER A 121 -3.03 4.23 10.63
N LEU A 122 -2.29 4.10 11.74
CA LEU A 122 -1.62 5.22 12.40
C LEU A 122 -0.55 5.84 11.50
N GLN A 123 0.34 5.04 10.91
CA GLN A 123 1.34 5.51 9.95
C GLN A 123 0.68 6.22 8.76
N PHE A 124 -0.39 5.65 8.21
CA PHE A 124 -1.19 6.26 7.16
C PHE A 124 -1.74 7.63 7.59
N GLY A 125 -2.36 7.71 8.77
CA GLY A 125 -2.93 8.95 9.30
C GLY A 125 -1.87 10.03 9.55
N GLU A 126 -0.70 9.66 10.08
CA GLU A 126 0.44 10.55 10.29
C GLU A 126 0.99 11.10 8.98
N ASN A 127 1.21 10.22 7.99
CA ASN A 127 1.66 10.65 6.67
C ASN A 127 0.60 11.48 5.94
N PHE A 128 -0.70 11.19 6.13
CA PHE A 128 -1.75 11.99 5.50
C PHE A 128 -1.78 13.42 6.03
N ALA A 129 -1.44 13.64 7.31
CA ALA A 129 -1.31 14.99 7.85
C ALA A 129 -0.22 15.80 7.10
N LYS A 130 0.86 15.14 6.66
CA LYS A 130 1.92 15.78 5.85
C LYS A 130 1.45 16.15 4.44
N PHE A 131 0.38 15.53 3.93
CA PHE A 131 -0.12 15.76 2.56
C PHE A 131 -0.64 17.19 2.33
N ALA A 132 -0.97 17.93 3.40
CA ALA A 132 -1.29 19.35 3.30
C ALA A 132 -0.13 20.20 2.74
N SER A 133 1.11 19.73 2.85
CA SER A 133 2.29 20.39 2.29
C SER A 133 2.47 20.17 0.78
N VAL A 134 1.82 19.15 0.21
CA VAL A 134 1.85 18.85 -1.23
C VAL A 134 0.99 19.86 -1.98
N LYS A 135 1.64 20.65 -2.84
CA LYS A 135 1.02 21.73 -3.61
C LYS A 135 0.65 21.29 -5.02
N GLY A 136 -0.18 22.09 -5.68
CA GLY A 136 -0.59 21.90 -7.07
C GLY A 136 -1.95 21.21 -7.23
N ASP A 137 -2.46 21.24 -8.45
CA ASP A 137 -3.80 20.73 -8.78
C ASP A 137 -3.81 19.23 -9.13
N THR A 138 -2.63 18.64 -9.25
CA THR A 138 -2.44 17.23 -9.58
C THR A 138 -1.49 16.54 -8.62
N VAL A 139 -1.63 15.22 -8.50
CA VAL A 139 -0.85 14.37 -7.60
C VAL A 139 -0.15 13.29 -8.43
N PRO A 140 1.17 13.12 -8.30
CA PRO A 140 1.94 12.17 -9.10
C PRO A 140 1.79 10.73 -8.62
N LEU A 141 1.46 9.80 -9.52
CA LEU A 141 1.46 8.35 -9.29
C LEU A 141 2.70 7.73 -9.93
N ALA A 142 3.85 7.97 -9.31
CA ALA A 142 5.17 7.76 -9.92
C ALA A 142 5.73 6.31 -9.92
N PHE A 143 5.01 5.32 -9.40
CA PHE A 143 5.40 3.91 -9.50
C PHE A 143 4.52 3.20 -10.53
N GLY A 144 4.98 2.03 -10.98
CA GLY A 144 4.19 1.17 -11.86
C GLY A 144 2.94 0.60 -11.18
N ARG A 145 2.19 -0.19 -11.94
CA ARG A 145 1.04 -0.93 -11.41
C ARG A 145 1.50 -1.88 -10.29
N PRO A 146 0.85 -1.90 -9.11
CA PRO A 146 1.11 -2.91 -8.09
C PRO A 146 0.90 -4.32 -8.64
N ILE A 147 1.69 -5.28 -8.15
CA ILE A 147 1.53 -6.70 -8.48
C ILE A 147 0.21 -7.25 -7.94
N GLY A 148 -0.15 -8.45 -8.40
CA GLY A 148 -1.36 -9.16 -7.96
C GLY A 148 -2.60 -8.87 -8.79
N THR A 149 -3.76 -9.24 -8.24
CA THR A 149 -5.05 -9.20 -8.95
C THR A 149 -6.15 -8.65 -8.05
N ALA A 150 -7.20 -8.10 -8.67
CA ALA A 150 -8.43 -7.71 -7.98
C ALA A 150 -9.39 -8.89 -7.75
N ALA A 151 -8.90 -10.14 -7.70
CA ALA A 151 -9.68 -11.31 -7.29
C ALA A 151 -9.50 -11.61 -5.80
N THR A 152 -10.55 -12.12 -5.13
CA THR A 152 -10.45 -12.50 -3.71
C THR A 152 -9.59 -13.75 -3.59
N ALA A 153 -8.64 -13.77 -2.65
CA ALA A 153 -7.79 -14.94 -2.45
C ALA A 153 -8.64 -16.16 -2.05
N PRO A 154 -8.53 -17.33 -2.71
CA PRO A 154 -9.34 -18.51 -2.37
C PRO A 154 -9.22 -18.96 -0.91
N GLY A 155 -8.07 -18.71 -0.28
CA GLY A 155 -7.87 -19.00 1.13
C GLY A 155 -8.74 -18.16 2.07
N LEU A 156 -9.06 -16.90 1.74
CA LEU A 156 -9.99 -16.09 2.52
C LEU A 156 -11.38 -16.74 2.56
N THR A 157 -11.86 -17.25 1.43
CA THR A 157 -13.14 -17.97 1.38
C THR A 157 -13.14 -19.22 2.26
N ARG A 158 -12.01 -19.95 2.32
CA ARG A 158 -11.87 -21.12 3.22
C ARG A 158 -11.85 -20.71 4.70
N ILE A 159 -11.10 -19.67 5.06
CA ILE A 159 -11.06 -19.13 6.42
C ILE A 159 -12.45 -18.66 6.86
N GLY A 160 -13.17 -17.92 6.02
CA GLY A 160 -14.53 -17.45 6.31
C GLY A 160 -15.56 -18.58 6.49
N LYS A 161 -15.32 -19.75 5.88
CA LYS A 161 -16.10 -20.99 6.10
C LYS A 161 -15.72 -21.74 7.37
N GLY A 162 -14.82 -21.18 8.20
CA GLY A 162 -14.37 -21.79 9.45
C GLY A 162 -13.33 -22.89 9.26
N MET A 163 -12.68 -23.00 8.10
CA MET A 163 -11.63 -23.99 7.88
C MET A 163 -10.32 -23.51 8.50
N VAL A 164 -9.70 -24.35 9.33
CA VAL A 164 -8.33 -24.12 9.82
C VAL A 164 -7.37 -24.50 8.70
N MET A 165 -6.52 -23.55 8.32
CA MET A 165 -5.64 -23.67 7.16
C MET A 165 -4.24 -24.12 7.58
N PRO A 166 -3.55 -24.94 6.78
CA PRO A 166 -2.12 -25.22 6.96
C PRO A 166 -1.25 -23.95 6.81
N ALA A 167 -0.10 -23.91 7.48
CA ALA A 167 0.77 -22.72 7.49
C ALA A 167 1.20 -22.24 6.09
N ALA A 168 1.56 -23.15 5.18
CA ALA A 168 1.96 -22.80 3.81
C ALA A 168 0.82 -22.15 3.00
N ASP A 169 -0.43 -22.58 3.23
CA ASP A 169 -1.60 -21.98 2.60
C ASP A 169 -1.93 -20.61 3.20
N LEU A 170 -1.60 -20.38 4.47
CA LEU A 170 -1.82 -19.11 5.16
C LEU A 170 -0.94 -18.00 4.60
N GLU A 171 0.36 -18.25 4.44
CA GLU A 171 1.31 -17.26 3.91
C GLU A 171 0.88 -16.79 2.51
N ASN A 172 0.61 -17.71 1.60
CA ASN A 172 0.12 -17.39 0.26
C ASN A 172 -1.25 -16.68 0.26
N THR A 173 -2.12 -16.99 1.22
CA THR A 173 -3.41 -16.29 1.38
C THR A 173 -3.22 -14.85 1.85
N GLU A 174 -2.35 -14.65 2.84
CA GLU A 174 -1.98 -13.32 3.32
C GLU A 174 -1.37 -12.49 2.18
N THR A 175 -0.31 -12.97 1.53
CA THR A 175 0.35 -12.28 0.42
C THR A 175 -0.65 -11.83 -0.65
N LYS A 176 -1.48 -12.74 -1.16
CA LYS A 176 -2.48 -12.39 -2.18
C LYS A 176 -3.53 -11.41 -1.70
N THR A 177 -3.90 -11.45 -0.44
CA THR A 177 -4.85 -10.50 0.15
C THR A 177 -4.23 -9.11 0.26
N LEU A 178 -2.97 -9.02 0.67
CA LEU A 178 -2.25 -7.75 0.76
C LEU A 178 -2.02 -7.14 -0.62
N GLU A 179 -1.52 -7.92 -1.59
CA GLU A 179 -1.34 -7.48 -2.98
C GLU A 179 -2.64 -6.96 -3.60
N ARG A 180 -3.74 -7.70 -3.43
CA ARG A 180 -5.09 -7.28 -3.85
C ARG A 180 -5.44 -5.91 -3.28
N ASN A 181 -5.29 -5.71 -1.98
CA ASN A 181 -5.74 -4.47 -1.34
C ASN A 181 -4.83 -3.28 -1.67
N ILE A 182 -3.53 -3.51 -1.89
CA ILE A 182 -2.63 -2.48 -2.45
C ILE A 182 -3.07 -2.09 -3.86
N LEU A 183 -3.38 -3.06 -4.71
CA LEU A 183 -3.88 -2.81 -6.06
C LEU A 183 -5.19 -2.00 -6.04
N LEU A 184 -6.13 -2.36 -5.18
CA LEU A 184 -7.40 -1.64 -5.02
C LEU A 184 -7.22 -0.23 -4.45
N ALA A 185 -6.27 -0.03 -3.54
CA ALA A 185 -5.90 1.30 -3.04
C ALA A 185 -5.32 2.17 -4.16
N ALA A 186 -4.44 1.61 -4.99
CA ALA A 186 -3.89 2.30 -6.17
C ALA A 186 -4.99 2.63 -7.20
N CYS A 187 -5.91 1.71 -7.47
CA CYS A 187 -7.08 1.94 -8.33
C CYS A 187 -7.94 3.11 -7.80
N SER A 188 -8.20 3.13 -6.50
CA SER A 188 -8.96 4.19 -5.84
C SER A 188 -8.24 5.54 -5.96
N ALA A 189 -6.93 5.57 -5.66
CA ALA A 189 -6.09 6.76 -5.80
C ALA A 189 -6.03 7.27 -7.25
N ALA A 190 -6.14 6.38 -8.23
CA ALA A 190 -6.21 6.69 -9.65
C ALA A 190 -7.59 7.23 -10.12
N GLY A 191 -8.59 7.31 -9.24
CA GLY A 191 -9.96 7.68 -9.63
C GLY A 191 -10.67 6.61 -10.46
N ALA A 192 -10.26 5.36 -10.28
CA ALA A 192 -10.78 4.21 -10.99
C ALA A 192 -11.04 3.06 -10.01
N PRO A 193 -11.89 3.22 -8.97
CA PRO A 193 -12.14 2.16 -8.00
C PRO A 193 -12.53 0.86 -8.70
N ASP A 194 -11.89 -0.24 -8.31
CA ASP A 194 -12.08 -1.58 -8.87
C ASP A 194 -11.73 -1.78 -10.36
N ASP A 195 -11.24 -0.73 -11.06
CA ASP A 195 -10.88 -0.79 -12.48
C ASP A 195 -9.35 -0.86 -12.67
N THR A 196 -8.85 -2.09 -12.60
CA THR A 196 -7.41 -2.38 -12.78
C THR A 196 -6.91 -2.09 -14.20
N ALA A 197 -7.79 -2.13 -15.21
CA ALA A 197 -7.41 -1.85 -16.60
C ALA A 197 -7.18 -0.36 -16.82
N LYS A 198 -8.04 0.49 -16.22
CA LYS A 198 -7.85 1.94 -16.23
C LYS A 198 -6.63 2.37 -15.43
N LEU A 199 -6.36 1.74 -14.28
CA LEU A 199 -5.11 1.95 -13.54
C LEU A 199 -3.90 1.62 -14.43
N GLU A 200 -3.91 0.45 -15.08
CA GLU A 200 -2.81 0.04 -15.96
C GLU A 200 -2.61 1.02 -17.12
N SER A 201 -3.70 1.48 -17.74
CA SER A 201 -3.62 2.47 -18.81
C SER A 201 -3.01 3.79 -18.32
N LEU A 202 -3.35 4.26 -17.12
CA LEU A 202 -2.82 5.49 -16.54
C LEU A 202 -1.31 5.38 -16.27
N LEU A 203 -0.88 4.28 -15.66
CA LEU A 203 0.50 4.09 -15.21
C LEU A 203 1.49 3.68 -16.32
N LYS A 204 1.03 3.60 -17.58
CA LYS A 204 1.94 3.52 -18.75
C LYS A 204 2.73 4.80 -18.96
N SER A 205 2.20 5.94 -18.52
CA SER A 205 2.92 7.21 -18.57
C SER A 205 3.92 7.30 -17.40
N PRO A 206 5.20 7.64 -17.65
CA PRO A 206 6.15 7.91 -16.58
C PRO A 206 5.77 9.13 -15.72
N ASP A 207 4.94 10.02 -16.28
CA ASP A 207 4.42 11.24 -15.63
C ASP A 207 2.94 11.09 -15.25
N ALA A 208 2.51 9.86 -14.92
CA ALA A 208 1.15 9.60 -14.50
C ALA A 208 0.78 10.49 -13.31
N THR A 209 -0.29 11.27 -13.49
CA THR A 209 -0.84 12.17 -12.46
C THR A 209 -2.35 12.02 -12.41
N VAL A 210 -2.93 12.40 -11.27
CA VAL A 210 -4.39 12.49 -11.10
C VAL A 210 -4.78 13.85 -10.55
N PRO A 211 -6.00 14.33 -10.80
CA PRO A 211 -6.50 15.53 -10.14
C PRO A 211 -6.45 15.38 -8.62
N ARG A 212 -5.99 16.40 -7.91
CA ARG A 212 -5.86 16.39 -6.45
C ARG A 212 -7.17 15.99 -5.74
N PRO A 213 -8.35 16.49 -6.13
CA PRO A 213 -9.59 16.08 -5.45
C PRO A 213 -9.92 14.59 -5.60
N VAL A 214 -9.51 13.96 -6.71
CA VAL A 214 -9.68 12.52 -6.93
C VAL A 214 -8.84 11.74 -5.92
N PHE A 215 -7.56 12.11 -5.78
CA PHE A 215 -6.68 11.48 -4.80
C PHE A 215 -7.16 11.70 -3.36
N VAL A 216 -7.54 12.94 -3.01
CA VAL A 216 -8.03 13.28 -1.68
C VAL A 216 -9.32 12.52 -1.33
N MET A 217 -10.24 12.34 -2.28
CA MET A 217 -11.44 11.52 -2.09
C MET A 217 -11.08 10.06 -1.74
N ALA A 218 -10.09 9.48 -2.42
CA ALA A 218 -9.61 8.13 -2.12
C ALA A 218 -9.00 8.05 -0.71
N MET A 219 -8.17 9.04 -0.33
CA MET A 219 -7.55 9.09 1.00
C MET A 219 -8.58 9.33 2.12
N ALA A 220 -9.58 10.18 1.90
CA ALA A 220 -10.67 10.41 2.84
C ALA A 220 -11.47 9.13 3.09
N ARG A 221 -11.75 8.35 2.04
CA ARG A 221 -12.38 7.03 2.16
C ARG A 221 -11.51 6.06 2.94
N ALA A 222 -10.20 6.03 2.68
CA ALA A 222 -9.25 5.21 3.42
C ALA A 222 -9.19 5.59 4.92
N LEU A 223 -9.18 6.89 5.26
CA LEU A 223 -9.26 7.37 6.64
C LEU A 223 -10.56 6.94 7.32
N TYR A 224 -11.70 7.06 6.62
CA TYR A 224 -12.97 6.58 7.15
C TYR A 224 -12.94 5.07 7.40
N ASN A 225 -12.44 4.27 6.47
CA ASN A 225 -12.32 2.82 6.64
C ASN A 225 -11.38 2.47 7.81
N ALA A 226 -10.25 3.16 7.95
CA ALA A 226 -9.34 3.01 9.09
C ALA A 226 -10.02 3.35 10.42
N SER A 227 -10.90 4.37 10.47
CA SER A 227 -11.67 4.71 11.68
C SER A 227 -12.52 3.54 12.17
N GLN A 228 -13.05 2.72 11.25
CA GLN A 228 -13.90 1.58 11.60
C GLN A 228 -13.13 0.47 12.31
N LEU A 229 -11.80 0.44 12.21
CA LEU A 229 -10.97 -0.49 12.96
C LEU A 229 -11.02 -0.24 14.48
N TYR A 230 -11.36 0.98 14.89
CA TYR A 230 -11.34 1.41 16.29
C TYR A 230 -12.73 1.45 16.95
N ASN A 231 -13.75 0.87 16.31
CA ASN A 231 -15.06 0.72 16.94
C ASN A 231 -15.03 -0.30 18.10
N ASN A 232 -16.10 -0.30 18.90
CA ASN A 232 -16.26 -1.16 20.08
C ASN A 232 -16.31 -2.67 19.80
N ARG A 233 -16.34 -3.10 18.53
CA ARG A 233 -16.31 -4.52 18.14
C ARG A 233 -14.92 -4.97 17.67
N LYS A 234 -13.99 -4.03 17.48
CA LYS A 234 -12.65 -4.27 16.93
C LYS A 234 -11.56 -3.91 17.93
N LEU A 235 -10.87 -2.79 17.75
CA LEU A 235 -9.80 -2.34 18.66
C LEU A 235 -10.31 -1.52 19.84
N ASP A 236 -11.58 -1.12 19.84
CA ASP A 236 -12.23 -0.40 20.94
C ASP A 236 -11.46 0.83 21.43
N ASP A 237 -11.22 1.77 20.50
CA ASP A 237 -10.55 3.04 20.77
C ASP A 237 -11.39 4.19 20.19
N PRO A 238 -12.41 4.67 20.92
CA PRO A 238 -13.34 5.69 20.42
C PRO A 238 -12.63 7.02 20.12
N SER A 239 -11.52 7.32 20.78
CA SER A 239 -10.70 8.50 20.49
C SER A 239 -10.06 8.39 19.10
N LYS A 240 -9.39 7.29 18.78
CA LYS A 240 -8.81 7.07 17.45
C LYS A 240 -9.89 7.02 16.38
N LEU A 241 -11.02 6.34 16.64
CA LEU A 241 -12.17 6.35 15.73
C LEU A 241 -12.57 7.79 15.35
N THR A 242 -12.73 8.66 16.35
CA THR A 242 -13.13 10.05 16.12
C THR A 242 -12.07 10.83 15.35
N ILE A 243 -10.79 10.71 15.72
CA ILE A 243 -9.67 11.39 15.06
C ILE A 243 -9.62 11.03 13.56
N PHE A 244 -9.72 9.74 13.22
CA PHE A 244 -9.71 9.32 11.81
C PHE A 244 -10.94 9.81 11.05
N ALA A 245 -12.13 9.74 11.65
CA ALA A 245 -13.36 10.20 11.02
C ALA A 245 -13.37 11.73 10.80
N GLU A 246 -12.91 12.51 11.78
CA GLU A 246 -12.81 13.97 11.65
C GLU A 246 -11.75 14.38 10.62
N ARG A 247 -10.61 13.67 10.54
CA ARG A 247 -9.63 13.87 9.45
C ARG A 247 -10.22 13.56 8.07
N ALA A 248 -11.01 12.49 7.96
CA ALA A 248 -11.72 12.18 6.72
C ALA A 248 -12.71 13.31 6.36
N GLN A 249 -13.48 13.81 7.33
CA GLN A 249 -14.41 14.92 7.14
C GLN A 249 -13.71 16.20 6.69
N GLU A 250 -12.53 16.50 7.26
CA GLU A 250 -11.75 17.67 6.88
C GLU A 250 -11.27 17.57 5.43
N ALA A 251 -10.71 16.40 5.04
CA ALA A 251 -10.24 16.15 3.68
C ALA A 251 -11.36 16.35 2.65
N MET A 252 -12.57 15.91 2.97
CA MET A 252 -13.75 16.02 2.11
C MET A 252 -14.16 17.46 1.79
N LYS A 253 -13.77 18.46 2.57
CA LYS A 253 -14.07 19.88 2.27
C LYS A 253 -13.47 20.36 0.94
N SER A 254 -12.37 19.72 0.50
CA SER A 254 -11.69 20.04 -0.76
C SER A 254 -12.14 19.18 -1.94
N VAL A 255 -13.05 18.22 -1.70
CA VAL A 255 -13.56 17.31 -2.73
C VAL A 255 -14.85 17.90 -3.32
N PRO A 256 -14.94 18.09 -4.65
CA PRO A 256 -16.16 18.55 -5.29
C PRO A 256 -17.36 17.64 -5.02
N ASP A 257 -18.53 18.26 -5.01
CA ASP A 257 -19.80 17.59 -4.84
C ASP A 257 -20.01 16.51 -5.92
N SER A 258 -20.26 15.29 -5.46
CA SER A 258 -20.67 14.13 -6.26
C SER A 258 -21.58 13.25 -5.42
N LYS A 259 -22.26 12.28 -6.03
CA LYS A 259 -23.09 11.32 -5.30
C LYS A 259 -22.22 10.56 -4.27
N GLU A 260 -21.05 10.11 -4.70
CA GLU A 260 -20.10 9.34 -3.91
C GLU A 260 -19.52 10.18 -2.75
N ALA A 261 -19.21 11.46 -2.99
CA ALA A 261 -18.75 12.38 -1.95
C ALA A 261 -19.83 12.63 -0.90
N LYS A 262 -21.08 12.81 -1.31
CA LYS A 262 -22.22 13.00 -0.40
C LYS A 262 -22.47 11.77 0.46
N GLU A 263 -22.48 10.58 -0.15
CA GLU A 263 -22.64 9.32 0.58
C GLU A 263 -21.53 9.10 1.61
N LEU A 264 -20.27 9.39 1.26
CA LEU A 264 -19.14 9.28 2.18
C LEU A 264 -19.25 10.29 3.33
N ASN A 265 -19.59 11.55 3.04
CA ASN A 265 -19.79 12.58 4.06
C ASN A 265 -20.89 12.22 5.07
N VAL A 266 -22.01 11.64 4.59
CA VAL A 266 -23.09 11.15 5.47
C VAL A 266 -22.57 10.07 6.41
N LYS A 267 -21.86 9.06 5.87
CA LYS A 267 -21.29 7.96 6.67
C LYS A 267 -20.33 8.46 7.74
N ILE A 268 -19.43 9.38 7.37
CA ILE A 268 -18.47 10.00 8.30
C ILE A 268 -19.21 10.76 9.42
N ALA A 269 -20.16 11.64 9.05
CA ALA A 269 -20.91 12.44 10.01
C ALA A 269 -21.73 11.57 10.98
N GLU A 270 -22.36 10.50 10.49
CA GLU A 270 -23.06 9.53 11.32
C GLU A 270 -22.13 8.84 12.32
N THR A 271 -20.95 8.39 11.87
CA THR A 271 -19.97 7.74 12.75
C THR A 271 -19.53 8.68 13.87
N ILE A 272 -19.19 9.95 13.55
CA ILE A 272 -18.80 10.95 14.56
C ILE A 272 -19.96 11.19 15.56
N LYS A 273 -21.19 11.37 15.05
CA LYS A 273 -22.37 11.61 15.89
C LYS A 273 -22.68 10.43 16.81
N LYS A 274 -22.59 9.20 16.30
CA LYS A 274 -22.82 7.98 17.09
C LYS A 274 -21.76 7.86 18.20
N ASN A 275 -20.48 8.08 17.88
CA ASN A 275 -19.41 7.95 18.86
C ASN A 275 -19.48 9.01 19.97
N LYS A 276 -19.84 10.26 19.66
CA LYS A 276 -20.03 11.33 20.68
C LYS A 276 -21.17 11.07 21.67
N ARG A 277 -22.06 10.11 21.39
CA ARG A 277 -23.20 9.73 22.26
C ARG A 277 -22.91 8.53 23.15
N THR A 278 -21.74 7.89 22.96
CA THR A 278 -21.33 6.68 23.68
C THR A 278 -20.36 7.07 24.77
#